data_AF-A0A6J4I5D0-F1
#
_entry.id   AF-A0A6J4I5D0-F1
#
_cell.length_a   1.000
_cell.length_b   1.000
_cell.length_c   1.000
_cell.angle_alpha   90.00
_cell.angle_beta   90.00
_cell.angle_gamma   90.00
#
_symmetry.space_group_name_H-M   'P 1'
#
loop_
_entity.id
_entity.type
_entity.pdbx_description
1 polymer ?
#
loop_
_entity_poly.entity_id
_entity_poly.type
_entity_poly.pdbx_seq_one_letter_code
_entity_poly.pdbx_strand_id
1 'polypeptide(L)' 'MRRSDLGEFEEVVLLAVAVLTPRAYSVVIAEELETETGRSITTGAVHAALQRLETKGLVRSELGEATAERGGRRKR' A
#
# COMPACT_ATOMS: atom_id res chain seq x y z
N MET A 1 3.17 -23.03 -10.75
CA MET A 1 2.91 -21.63 -11.15
C MET A 1 4.20 -21.05 -11.69
N ARG A 2 4.19 -20.35 -12.84
CA ARG A 2 5.37 -19.56 -13.26
C ARG A 2 5.65 -18.57 -12.14
N ARG A 3 6.89 -18.53 -11.64
CA ARG A 3 7.29 -17.61 -10.59
C ARG A 3 7.23 -16.21 -11.22
N SER A 4 6.18 -15.46 -10.90
CA SER A 4 6.18 -14.01 -11.09
C SER A 4 7.41 -13.46 -10.36
N ASP A 5 8.05 -12.42 -10.88
CA ASP A 5 9.12 -11.70 -10.17
C ASP A 5 8.58 -10.91 -8.96
N LEU A 6 7.39 -11.28 -8.44
CA LEU A 6 6.71 -10.67 -7.30
C LEU A 6 7.21 -11.30 -6.00
N GLY A 7 7.55 -10.45 -5.04
CA GLY A 7 7.74 -10.88 -3.66
C GLY A 7 6.38 -11.16 -3.02
N GLU A 8 6.35 -12.05 -2.02
CA GLU A 8 5.12 -12.44 -1.31
C GLU A 8 4.32 -11.23 -0.80
N PHE A 9 4.98 -10.22 -0.22
CA PHE A 9 4.31 -9.02 0.25
C PHE A 9 3.72 -8.17 -0.89
N GLU A 10 4.35 -8.17 -2.07
CA GLU A 10 3.81 -7.46 -3.23
C GLU A 10 2.57 -8.16 -3.79
N GLU A 11 2.52 -9.49 -3.75
CA GLU A 11 1.35 -10.26 -4.17
C GLU A 11 0.14 -9.92 -3.30
N VAL A 12 0.34 -9.90 -1.97
CA VAL A 12 -0.72 -9.55 -1.01
C VAL A 12 -1.16 -8.09 -1.15
N VAL A 13 -0.21 -7.16 -1.33
CA VAL A 13 -0.53 -5.75 -1.58
C VAL A 13 -1.29 -5.56 -2.90
N LEU A 14 -0.89 -6.26 -3.97
CA LEU A 14 -1.58 -6.21 -5.26
C LEU A 14 -3.02 -6.74 -5.15
N LEU A 15 -3.22 -7.82 -4.40
CA LEU A 15 -4.56 -8.34 -4.11
C LEU A 15 -5.40 -7.32 -3.34
N ALA A 16 -4.83 -6.69 -2.30
CA ALA A 16 -5.52 -5.66 -1.53
C ALA A 16 -5.93 -4.47 -2.41
N VAL A 17 -5.06 -4.01 -3.32
CA VAL A 17 -5.39 -2.96 -4.30
C VAL A 17 -6.59 -3.37 -5.16
N ALA A 18 -6.61 -4.61 -5.67
CA ALA A 18 -7.71 -5.10 -6.48
C ALA A 18 -9.05 -5.15 -5.70
N VAL A 19 -9.01 -5.50 -4.42
CA VAL A 19 -10.19 -5.55 -3.54
C VAL A 19 -10.68 -4.15 -3.14
N LEU A 20 -9.76 -3.23 -2.87
CA LEU A 20 -10.07 -1.91 -2.30
C LEU A 20 -10.30 -0.81 -3.34
N THR A 21 -10.04 -1.08 -4.63
CA THR A 21 -10.27 -0.12 -5.72
C THR A 21 -11.74 0.35 -5.72
N PRO A 22 -12.01 1.67 -5.87
CA PRO A 22 -11.07 2.77 -6.20
C PRO A 22 -10.42 3.47 -4.99
N ARG A 23 -10.63 2.98 -3.77
CA ARG A 23 -10.17 3.64 -2.52
C ARG A 23 -8.84 3.09 -2.00
N ALA A 24 -8.00 2.55 -2.88
CA ALA A 24 -6.77 1.83 -2.54
C ALA A 24 -5.61 2.78 -2.15
N TYR A 25 -5.82 3.59 -1.10
CA TYR A 25 -4.78 4.43 -0.50
C TYR A 25 -3.89 3.60 0.42
N SER A 26 -2.61 3.98 0.57
CA SER A 26 -1.64 3.23 1.39
C SER A 26 -2.07 3.02 2.85
N VAL A 27 -2.82 3.97 3.42
CA VAL A 27 -3.38 3.85 4.78
C VAL A 27 -4.45 2.78 4.83
N VAL A 28 -5.42 2.84 3.91
CA VAL A 28 -6.52 1.86 3.81
C VAL A 28 -5.99 0.45 3.55
N ILE A 29 -5.00 0.32 2.67
CA ILE A 29 -4.36 -0.97 2.39
C ILE A 29 -3.63 -1.49 3.64
N ALA A 30 -2.91 -0.64 4.38
CA ALA A 30 -2.24 -1.07 5.59
C ALA A 30 -3.24 -1.57 6.64
N GLU A 31 -4.31 -0.80 6.91
CA GLU A 31 -5.37 -1.16 7.87
C GLU A 31 -6.08 -2.47 7.51
N GLU A 32 -6.41 -2.66 6.23
CA GLU A 32 -7.03 -3.89 5.74
C GLU A 32 -6.10 -5.09 5.96
N LEU A 33 -4.83 -4.97 5.60
CA LEU A 33 -3.88 -6.06 5.77
C LEU A 33 -3.56 -6.34 7.24
N GLU A 34 -3.52 -5.32 8.11
CA GLU A 34 -3.42 -5.53 9.55
C GLU A 34 -4.63 -6.29 10.09
N THR A 35 -5.83 -5.94 9.62
CA THR A 35 -7.09 -6.57 10.02
C THR A 35 -7.15 -8.05 9.61
N GLU A 36 -6.80 -8.34 8.35
CA GLU A 36 -6.88 -9.71 7.81
C GLU A 36 -5.74 -10.62 8.31
N THR A 37 -4.55 -10.08 8.55
CA THR A 37 -3.39 -10.89 8.93
C THR A 37 -3.09 -10.89 10.44
N GLY A 38 -3.65 -9.95 11.20
CA GLY A 38 -3.33 -9.73 12.62
C GLY A 38 -1.89 -9.28 12.87
N ARG A 39 -1.13 -8.93 11.82
CA ARG A 39 0.26 -8.46 11.91
C ARG A 39 0.30 -6.96 11.73
N SER A 40 1.20 -6.28 12.45
CA SER A 40 1.38 -4.85 12.20
C SER A 40 2.05 -4.60 10.85
N ILE A 41 1.45 -3.73 10.05
CA ILE A 41 1.88 -3.32 8.72
C ILE A 41 1.93 -1.81 8.68
N THR A 42 3.12 -1.28 8.42
CA THR A 42 3.29 0.17 8.31
C THR A 42 2.89 0.67 6.92
N THR A 43 2.35 1.88 6.86
CA THR A 43 2.07 2.57 5.60
C THR A 43 3.32 2.73 4.74
N GLY A 44 4.50 2.89 5.34
CA GLY A 44 5.79 2.93 4.65
C GLY A 44 6.13 1.62 3.93
N ALA A 45 5.83 0.47 4.53
CA ALA A 45 6.01 -0.83 3.88
C ALA A 45 5.09 -0.98 2.66
N VAL A 46 3.83 -0.58 2.79
CA VAL A 46 2.85 -0.57 1.70
C VAL A 46 3.31 0.35 0.57
N HIS A 47 3.76 1.58 0.88
CA HIS A 47 4.31 2.50 -0.11
C HIS A 47 5.48 1.88 -0.88
N ALA A 48 6.43 1.25 -0.18
CA ALA A 48 7.57 0.60 -0.84
C ALA A 48 7.13 -0.55 -1.76
N ALA A 49 6.10 -1.33 -1.38
CA ALA A 49 5.54 -2.38 -2.22
C ALA A 49 4.82 -1.82 -3.46
N LEU A 50 3.97 -0.80 -3.29
CA LEU A 50 3.28 -0.13 -4.39
C LEU A 50 4.26 0.46 -5.40
N GLN A 51 5.36 1.08 -4.94
CA GLN A 51 6.42 1.60 -5.83
C GLN A 51 7.09 0.51 -6.67
N ARG A 52 7.35 -0.67 -6.07
CA ARG A 52 7.91 -1.81 -6.82
C ARG A 52 6.89 -2.40 -7.80
N LEU A 53 5.62 -2.50 -7.41
CA LEU A 53 4.53 -2.93 -8.30
C LEU A 53 4.34 -1.96 -9.48
N GLU A 54 4.46 -0.65 -9.24
CA GLU A 54 4.39 0.38 -10.27
C GLU A 54 5.59 0.30 -11.22
N THR A 55 6.80 0.07 -10.70
CA THR A 55 8.02 -0.18 -11.51
C THR A 55 7.85 -1.41 -12.40
N LYS A 56 7.10 -2.40 -11.95
CA LYS A 56 6.74 -3.62 -12.70
C LYS A 56 5.55 -3.41 -13.65
N GLY A 57 4.91 -2.25 -13.66
CA GLY A 57 3.75 -1.92 -14.50
C GLY A 57 2.45 -2.61 -14.07
N LEU A 58 2.36 -3.09 -12.83
CA LEU A 58 1.19 -3.84 -12.34
C LEU A 58 0.13 -2.95 -11.69
N VAL A 59 0.54 -1.78 -11.20
CA VAL A 59 -0.35 -0.75 -10.66
C VAL A 59 0.06 0.61 -11.23
N ARG A 60 -0.85 1.58 -11.18
CA ARG A 60 -0.56 2.98 -11.47
C ARG A 60 -0.98 3.81 -10.26
N SER A 61 -0.08 4.64 -9.78
CA SER A 61 -0.44 5.63 -8.77
C SER A 61 -1.08 6.84 -9.45
N GLU A 62 -2.14 7.36 -8.83
CA GLU A 62 -2.62 8.71 -9.10
C GLU A 62 -2.30 9.54 -7.87
N LEU A 63 -1.75 10.73 -8.07
CA LEU A 63 -1.58 11.70 -6.99
C LEU A 63 -2.99 12.17 -6.59
N GLY A 64 -3.57 11.52 -5.57
CA GLY A 64 -4.72 12.06 -4.86
C GLY A 64 -4.36 13.40 -4.23
N GLU A 65 -5.35 14.28 -4.05
CA GLU A 65 -5.13 15.57 -3.39
C GLU A 65 -4.34 15.37 -2.08
N ALA A 66 -3.30 16.18 -1.88
CA ALA A 66 -2.45 16.09 -0.71
C ALA A 66 -3.29 16.33 0.55
N THR A 67 -3.78 15.28 1.19
CA THR A 67 -4.35 15.39 2.52
C THR A 67 -3.22 15.76 3.45
N ALA A 68 -3.31 16.97 4.01
CA ALA A 68 -2.34 17.55 4.93
C ALA A 68 -2.36 16.84 6.31
N GLU A 69 -2.21 15.52 6.35
CA GLU A 69 -1.95 14.76 7.57
C GLU A 69 -0.44 14.58 7.79
N ARG A 70 0.31 15.66 7.60
CA ARG A 70 1.48 15.88 8.46
C ARG A 70 1.02 16.79 9.57
N GLY A 71 0.43 16.16 10.58
CA GLY A 71 0.37 16.67 11.95
C GLY A 71 1.80 16.91 12.44
N GLY A 72 2.38 18.02 11.99
CA GLY A 72 3.57 18.61 12.56
C GLY A 72 3.26 18.85 14.02
N ARG A 73 3.74 17.93 14.85
CA ARG A 73 3.72 18.05 16.31
C ARG A 73 4.31 19.42 16.65
N ARG A 74 3.47 20.37 17.06
CA ARG A 74 3.96 21.60 17.71
C ARG A 74 4.10 21.34 19.20
N LYS A 75 5.23 21.82 19.73
CA LYS A 75 5.69 21.98 21.14
C LYS A 75 6.40 20.73 21.71
N ARG A 76 7.63 20.82 22.23
CA ARG A 76 8.46 21.96 22.68
C ARG A 76 9.65 22.25 21.78
#